data_AF-K1Q2I3-F1
#
_entry.id   AF-K1Q2I3-F1
#
_cell.length_a   1.000
_cell.length_b   1.000
_cell.length_c   1.000
_cell.angle_alpha   90.00
_cell.angle_beta   90.00
_cell.angle_gamma   90.00
#
_symmetry.space_group_name_H-M   'P 1'
#
loop_
_entity.id
_entity.type
_entity.pdbx_description
1 polymer ?
#
loop_
_entity_poly.entity_id
_entity_poly.type
_entity_poly.pdbx_seq_one_letter_code
_entity_poly.pdbx_strand_id
1 'polypeptide(L)'
;MRTQTVLGLVKYVAFRLQDVSVTVGLTESDVNTPCGFFAGPGKASELVVIDCTTLPRGRFVKISKTTEALTLCEVDVFGVPV
;
A
#
# COMPACT_ATOMS: atom_id res chain seq x y z
N MET A 1 12.08 28.09 11.29
CA MET A 1 12.65 27.59 10.02
C MET A 1 12.85 26.06 9.96
N ARG A 2 12.94 25.30 11.06
CA ARG A 2 13.08 23.82 11.00
C ARG A 2 11.86 23.06 10.49
N THR A 3 10.65 23.59 10.71
CA THR A 3 9.39 22.91 10.37
C THR A 3 9.15 22.79 8.87
N GLN A 4 9.69 23.69 8.05
CA GLN A 4 9.40 23.76 6.61
C GLN A 4 10.25 22.78 5.79
N THR A 5 11.51 22.56 6.16
CA THR A 5 12.40 21.58 5.51
C THR A 5 11.93 20.14 5.76
N VAL A 6 11.47 19.84 6.98
CA VAL A 6 10.92 18.51 7.32
C VAL A 6 9.61 18.26 6.58
N LEU A 7 8.69 19.24 6.54
CA LEU A 7 7.45 19.12 5.75
C LEU A 7 7.73 18.92 4.25
N GLY A 8 8.77 19.57 3.73
CA GLY A 8 9.23 19.42 2.35
C GLY A 8 9.71 17.99 2.05
N LEU A 9 10.54 17.40 2.93
CA LEU A 9 10.99 16.01 2.83
C LEU A 9 9.83 15.01 2.97
N VAL A 10 8.91 15.21 3.91
CA VAL A 10 7.75 14.30 4.09
C VAL A 10 6.83 14.35 2.87
N LYS A 11 6.62 15.53 2.27
CA LYS A 11 5.95 15.65 0.95
C LYS A 11 6.73 14.92 -0.15
N TYR A 12 8.07 14.94 -0.10
CA TYR A 12 8.95 14.30 -1.07
C TYR A 12 8.98 12.76 -0.97
N VAL A 13 8.54 12.18 0.13
CA VAL A 13 8.43 10.72 0.24
C VAL A 13 7.01 10.26 -0.10
N ALA A 14 6.00 11.03 0.29
CA ALA A 14 4.60 10.66 0.08
C ALA A 14 4.22 10.43 -1.39
N PHE A 15 4.79 11.20 -2.33
CA PHE A 15 4.51 11.02 -3.75
C PHE A 15 4.99 9.67 -4.30
N ARG A 16 5.90 8.98 -3.58
CA ARG A 16 6.38 7.65 -3.98
C ARG A 16 5.29 6.59 -3.86
N LEU A 17 4.26 6.83 -3.03
CA LEU A 17 3.08 5.99 -2.94
C LEU A 17 2.19 6.25 -4.16
N GLN A 18 2.50 5.58 -5.26
CA GLN A 18 1.76 5.62 -6.52
C GLN A 18 1.98 4.30 -7.26
N ASP A 19 1.02 3.96 -8.12
CA ASP A 19 1.04 2.73 -8.93
C ASP A 19 1.27 1.45 -8.09
N VAL A 20 0.55 1.35 -6.97
CA VAL A 20 0.70 0.26 -6.00
C VAL A 20 -0.38 -0.79 -6.22
N SER A 21 0.05 -2.04 -6.36
CA SER A 21 -0.84 -3.21 -6.45
C SER A 21 -0.86 -3.97 -5.13
N VAL A 22 -2.06 -4.32 -4.69
CA VAL A 22 -2.31 -5.17 -3.51
C VAL A 22 -2.82 -6.52 -3.99
N THR A 23 -2.06 -7.58 -3.69
CA THR A 23 -2.45 -8.96 -3.96
C THR A 23 -2.48 -9.79 -2.69
N VAL A 24 -3.23 -10.88 -2.71
CA VAL A 24 -3.47 -11.79 -1.59
C VAL A 24 -3.21 -13.22 -2.03
N GLY A 25 -2.73 -14.05 -1.11
CA GLY A 25 -2.36 -15.44 -1.37
C GLY A 25 -2.41 -16.32 -0.13
N LEU A 26 -2.53 -17.63 -0.33
CA LEU A 26 -2.50 -18.62 0.76
C LEU A 26 -1.08 -18.99 1.17
N THR A 27 -0.12 -18.92 0.24
CA THR A 27 1.30 -19.22 0.44
C THR A 27 2.16 -18.05 -0.04
N GLU A 28 3.39 -17.96 0.46
CA GLU A 28 4.33 -16.88 0.09
C GLU A 28 4.70 -16.88 -1.40
N SER A 29 4.74 -18.06 -2.01
CA SER A 29 5.08 -18.24 -3.43
C SER A 29 3.91 -17.95 -4.38
N ASP A 30 2.68 -17.86 -3.87
CA ASP A 30 1.46 -17.69 -4.67
C ASP A 30 0.59 -16.55 -4.13
N VAL A 31 1.16 -15.34 -4.13
CA VAL A 31 0.47 -14.10 -3.72
C VAL A 31 0.04 -13.32 -4.97
N ASN A 32 -0.85 -13.94 -5.76
CA ASN A 32 -1.23 -13.45 -7.09
C ASN A 32 -2.70 -13.04 -7.23
N THR A 33 -3.55 -13.26 -6.21
CA THR A 33 -4.97 -12.88 -6.30
C THR A 33 -5.12 -11.37 -6.10
N PRO A 34 -5.64 -10.62 -7.07
CA PRO A 34 -5.76 -9.17 -6.93
C PRO A 34 -6.81 -8.79 -5.88
N CYS A 35 -6.43 -7.91 -4.95
CA CYS A 35 -7.35 -7.24 -4.05
C CYS A 35 -7.70 -5.85 -4.61
N GLY A 36 -6.68 -5.03 -4.89
CA GLY A 36 -6.91 -3.67 -5.36
C GLY A 36 -5.65 -2.97 -5.87
N PHE A 37 -5.85 -1.74 -6.34
CA PHE A 37 -4.81 -0.91 -6.95
C PHE A 37 -4.99 0.55 -6.52
N PHE A 38 -3.88 1.22 -6.21
CA PHE A 38 -3.83 2.63 -5.92
C PHE A 38 -2.96 3.36 -6.93
N ALA A 39 -3.58 4.22 -7.75
CA ALA A 39 -2.87 5.00 -8.76
C ALA A 39 -1.96 6.07 -8.12
N GLY A 40 -2.38 6.71 -7.03
CA GLY A 40 -1.66 7.81 -6.41
C GLY A 40 -1.62 9.10 -7.25
N PRO A 41 -0.69 10.01 -6.97
CA PRO A 41 0.26 9.96 -5.85
C PRO A 41 -0.40 10.20 -4.50
N GLY A 42 0.12 9.53 -3.47
CA GLY A 42 -0.25 9.74 -2.09
C GLY A 42 0.22 11.09 -1.55
N LYS A 43 -0.44 11.56 -0.49
CA LYS A 43 -0.10 12.78 0.24
C LYS A 43 0.56 12.47 1.58
N ALA A 44 1.27 13.46 2.12
CA ALA A 44 1.91 13.34 3.42
C ALA A 44 0.89 12.97 4.51
N SER A 45 1.15 11.87 5.22
CA SER A 45 0.28 11.34 6.27
C SER A 45 -1.16 11.02 5.81
N GLU A 46 -1.35 10.71 4.53
CA GLU A 46 -2.64 10.26 4.01
C GLU A 46 -2.89 8.80 4.39
N LEU A 47 -4.13 8.53 4.83
CA LEU A 47 -4.65 7.18 4.95
C LEU A 47 -5.34 6.81 3.64
N VAL A 48 -4.82 5.81 2.95
CA VAL A 48 -5.42 5.26 1.72
C VAL A 48 -6.15 3.97 2.08
N VAL A 49 -7.46 3.94 1.84
CA VAL A 49 -8.28 2.73 2.00
C VAL A 49 -8.43 2.06 0.65
N ILE A 50 -8.07 0.79 0.57
CA ILE A 50 -8.22 -0.04 -0.64
C ILE A 50 -9.21 -1.15 -0.31
N ASP A 51 -10.41 -1.04 -0.88
CA ASP A 51 -11.41 -2.09 -0.78
C ASP A 51 -11.13 -3.19 -1.80
N CYS A 52 -11.03 -4.44 -1.33
CA CYS A 52 -10.91 -5.57 -2.23
C CYS A 52 -12.25 -5.77 -2.97
N THR A 53 -12.23 -5.80 -4.31
CA THR A 53 -13.46 -6.03 -5.11
C THR A 53 -14.02 -7.43 -4.92
N THR A 54 -13.18 -8.37 -4.52
CA THR A 54 -13.55 -9.71 -4.08
C THR A 54 -13.16 -9.90 -2.62
N LEU A 55 -13.60 -10.98 -1.98
CA LEU A 55 -13.13 -11.37 -0.64
C LEU A 55 -12.12 -12.51 -0.78
N PRO A 56 -10.87 -12.23 -1.20
CA PRO A 56 -9.87 -13.27 -1.38
C PRO A 56 -9.56 -13.93 -0.04
N ARG A 57 -9.56 -15.26 -0.02
CA ARG A 57 -9.04 -16.01 1.12
C ARG A 57 -7.52 -16.01 1.03
N GLY A 58 -6.85 -15.61 2.10
CA GLY A 58 -5.39 -15.55 2.12
C GLY A 58 -4.81 -15.50 3.52
N ARG A 59 -3.52 -15.79 3.57
CA ARG A 59 -2.65 -15.64 4.74
C ARG A 59 -1.60 -14.55 4.50
N PHE A 60 -1.24 -14.32 3.25
CA PHE A 60 -0.21 -13.36 2.84
C PHE A 60 -0.85 -12.24 2.03
N VAL A 61 -0.47 -11.00 2.36
CA VAL A 61 -0.80 -9.80 1.60
C VAL A 61 0.50 -9.25 1.04
N LYS A 62 0.55 -9.02 -0.27
CA LYS A 62 1.69 -8.41 -0.95
C LYS A 62 1.27 -7.05 -1.47
N ILE A 63 1.96 -6.02 -0.97
CA ILE A 63 1.86 -4.66 -1.47
C ILE A 63 3.11 -4.43 -2.30
N SER A 64 2.94 -4.13 -3.59
CA SER A 64 4.05 -4.09 -4.53
C SER A 64 3.95 -2.92 -5.50
N LYS A 65 5.12 -2.42 -5.88
CA LYS A 65 5.36 -1.42 -6.91
C LYS A 65 6.54 -1.92 -7.75
N THR A 66 6.51 -1.68 -9.07
CA THR A 66 7.49 -2.25 -10.01
C THR A 66 8.67 -1.34 -10.31
N THR A 67 8.57 -0.04 -10.01
CA THR A 67 9.49 0.97 -10.54
C THR A 67 10.49 1.51 -9.53
N GLU A 68 10.08 1.69 -8.27
CA GLU A 68 10.87 2.38 -7.26
C GLU A 68 10.62 1.81 -5.87
N ALA A 69 11.44 2.25 -4.89
CA ALA A 69 11.26 1.92 -3.50
C ALA A 69 9.84 2.29 -3.02
N LEU A 70 9.19 1.34 -2.35
CA LEU A 70 7.91 1.51 -1.68
C LEU A 70 8.18 1.69 -0.18
N THR A 71 7.66 2.77 0.40
CA THR A 71 7.74 3.03 1.85
C THR A 71 6.33 3.14 2.39
N LEU A 72 6.02 2.35 3.41
CA LEU A 72 4.74 2.33 4.10
C LEU A 72 4.99 2.60 5.59
N CYS A 73 4.20 3.50 6.18
CA CYS A 73 4.32 3.81 7.61
C CYS A 73 3.56 2.78 8.45
N GLU A 74 2.39 2.37 7.98
CA GLU A 74 1.47 1.48 8.67
C GLU A 74 0.61 0.75 7.63
N VAL A 75 0.21 -0.48 7.94
CA VAL A 75 -0.65 -1.30 7.09
C VAL A 75 -1.63 -2.04 7.99
N ASP A 76 -2.91 -1.71 7.84
CA ASP A 76 -4.00 -2.43 8.48
C ASP A 76 -4.68 -3.35 7.48
N VAL A 77 -4.90 -4.60 7.88
CA VAL A 77 -5.59 -5.61 7.06
C VAL A 77 -6.89 -6.01 7.75
N PHE A 78 -8.01 -5.76 7.08
CA PHE A 78 -9.35 -6.09 7.58
C PHE A 78 -9.91 -7.31 6.84
N GLY A 79 -10.55 -8.21 7.59
CA GLY A 79 -11.17 -9.42 7.04
C GLY A 79 -11.95 -10.18 8.09
N VAL A 80 -12.55 -11.29 7.68
CA VAL A 80 -13.25 -12.23 8.57
C VAL A 80 -12.50 -13.55 8.64
N PRO A 81 -12.38 -14.17 9.83
CA PRO A 81 -11.84 -15.52 9.94
C PRO A 81 -12.77 -16.51 9.22
N VAL A 82 -12.17 -17.55 8.64
CA VAL A 82 -12.85 -18.57 7.84
C VAL A 82 -12.65 -19.97 8.37
#